data_AF-A0A7C7UNG0-F1
#
_entry.id   AF-A0A7C7UNG0-F1
#
_cell.length_a   1.000
_cell.length_b   1.000
_cell.length_c   1.000
_cell.angle_alpha   90.00
_cell.angle_beta   90.00
_cell.angle_gamma   90.00
#
_symmetry.space_group_name_H-M   'P 1'
#
loop_
_entity.id
_entity.type
_entity.pdbx_description
1 polymer ?
#
loop_
_entity_poly.entity_id
_entity_poly.type
_entity_poly.pdbx_seq_one_letter_code
_entity_poly.pdbx_strand_id
1 'polypeptide(L)'
;MTVVHFGKCPVPEALELLKGSKERYREFITQCLVYARDRGVTIGFENAGRDPRSYPSDVEELKFLLYDLEGAKMTFDVGHAHLAARRAGGKATGFVIAGQIKEMRKHIAHVHVHDNHGKTDDHLPPGDGEIDFRPIVDAIKDIGYNGLLIAELWNPKKIFETGKRGLEKLKRLFRIT
;
A
#
# COMPACT_ATOMS: atom_id res chain seq x y z
N MET A 1 6.98 14.36 -0.88
CA MET A 1 6.07 13.40 -0.22
C MET A 1 6.90 12.47 0.64
N THR A 2 6.33 11.97 1.75
CA THR A 2 6.91 10.88 2.55
C THR A 2 5.90 9.75 2.68
N VAL A 3 6.38 8.51 2.73
CA VAL A 3 5.54 7.32 2.97
C VAL A 3 5.64 6.96 4.45
N VAL A 4 4.50 6.67 5.07
CA VAL A 4 4.43 6.32 6.49
C VAL A 4 3.63 5.04 6.64
N HIS A 5 4.24 4.05 7.30
CA HIS A 5 3.56 2.85 7.73
C HIS A 5 2.81 3.14 9.03
N PHE A 6 1.75 2.39 9.25
CA PHE A 6 0.99 2.47 10.48
C PHE A 6 1.75 1.95 11.69
N GLY A 7 1.43 2.50 12.86
CA GLY A 7 1.85 1.94 14.14
C GLY A 7 1.22 0.56 14.39
N LYS A 8 1.81 -0.19 15.33
CA LYS A 8 1.31 -1.50 15.75
C LYS A 8 0.79 -1.47 17.19
N CYS A 9 -0.40 -2.01 17.41
CA CYS A 9 -0.89 -2.39 18.73
C CYS A 9 -0.34 -3.78 19.09
N PRO A 10 0.47 -3.92 20.15
CA PRO A 10 1.06 -5.22 20.50
C PRO A 10 0.04 -6.23 21.05
N VAL A 11 -1.13 -5.77 21.49
CA VAL A 11 -2.20 -6.58 22.11
C VAL A 11 -3.57 -6.26 21.48
N PRO A 12 -3.78 -6.54 20.17
CA PRO A 12 -5.01 -6.17 19.48
C PRO A 12 -6.25 -6.90 20.00
N GLU A 13 -6.09 -8.00 20.73
CA GLU A 13 -7.19 -8.76 21.37
C GLU A 13 -7.80 -8.02 22.56
N ALA A 14 -7.03 -7.11 23.19
CA ALA A 14 -7.53 -6.24 24.25
C ALA A 14 -8.30 -5.06 23.64
N LEU A 15 -9.58 -5.28 23.35
CA LEU A 15 -10.42 -4.37 22.53
C LEU A 15 -10.41 -2.91 23.01
N GLU A 16 -10.45 -2.66 24.32
CA GLU A 16 -10.39 -1.29 24.87
C GLU A 16 -9.02 -0.63 24.63
N LEU A 17 -7.92 -1.39 24.76
CA LEU A 17 -6.58 -0.90 24.46
C LEU A 17 -6.42 -0.67 22.96
N LEU A 18 -6.97 -1.54 22.11
CA LEU A 18 -6.97 -1.37 20.68
C LEU A 18 -7.73 -0.09 20.29
N LYS A 19 -8.95 0.09 20.82
CA LYS A 19 -9.77 1.29 20.59
C LYS A 19 -9.02 2.56 20.97
N GLY A 20 -8.50 2.64 22.20
CA GLY A 20 -7.75 3.80 22.66
C GLY A 20 -6.45 4.03 21.86
N SER A 21 -5.83 2.97 21.33
CA SER A 21 -4.65 3.10 20.46
C SER A 21 -5.02 3.65 19.09
N LYS A 22 -6.16 3.24 18.51
CA LYS A 22 -6.68 3.79 17.25
C LYS A 22 -7.02 5.27 17.39
N GLU A 23 -7.65 5.67 18.49
CA GLU A 23 -7.99 7.07 18.80
C GLU A 23 -6.74 7.94 18.91
N ARG A 24 -5.76 7.54 19.74
CA ARG A 24 -4.47 8.25 19.86
C ARG A 24 -3.70 8.31 18.54
N TYR A 25 -3.75 7.24 17.74
CA TYR A 25 -3.12 7.24 16.42
C TYR A 25 -3.75 8.28 15.49
N ARG A 26 -5.09 8.39 15.45
CA ARG A 26 -5.79 9.42 14.67
C ARG A 26 -5.41 10.83 15.09
N GLU A 27 -5.35 11.09 16.39
CA GLU A 27 -4.91 12.39 16.91
C GLU A 27 -3.47 12.71 16.46
N PHE A 28 -2.56 11.75 16.60
CA PHE A 28 -1.16 11.89 16.20
C PHE A 28 -1.01 12.20 14.71
N ILE A 29 -1.63 11.41 13.83
CA ILE A 29 -1.52 11.65 12.38
C ILE A 29 -2.19 12.95 11.95
N THR A 30 -3.23 13.41 12.66
CA THR A 30 -3.86 14.71 12.39
C THR A 30 -2.86 15.84 12.62
N GLN A 31 -2.10 15.78 13.72
CA GLN A 31 -1.03 16.74 14.00
C GLN A 31 0.09 16.65 12.95
N CYS A 32 0.48 15.44 12.54
CA CYS A 32 1.47 15.25 11.48
C CYS A 32 1.02 15.84 10.14
N LEU A 33 -0.24 15.67 9.75
CA LEU A 33 -0.80 16.22 8.51
C LEU A 33 -0.76 17.75 8.51
N VAL A 34 -1.15 18.40 9.61
CA VAL A 34 -1.03 19.86 9.76
C VAL A 34 0.43 20.30 9.62
N TYR A 35 1.33 19.67 10.36
CA TYR A 35 2.76 20.00 10.34
C TYR A 35 3.38 19.84 8.95
N ALA A 36 3.01 18.79 8.23
CA ALA A 36 3.51 18.48 6.89
C ALA A 36 2.95 19.44 5.83
N ARG A 37 1.65 19.77 5.92
CA ARG A 37 1.00 20.76 5.04
C ARG A 37 1.70 22.11 5.10
N ASP A 38 2.01 22.60 6.30
CA ASP A 38 2.67 23.89 6.50
C ASP A 38 4.10 23.93 5.92
N ARG A 39 4.64 22.78 5.52
CA ARG A 39 5.95 22.61 4.87
C ARG A 39 5.87 22.15 3.41
N GLY A 40 4.66 22.09 2.84
CA GLY A 40 4.45 21.60 1.48
C GLY A 40 4.77 20.11 1.29
N VAL A 41 4.74 19.32 2.37
CA VAL A 41 5.01 17.87 2.35
C VAL A 41 3.70 17.10 2.36
N THR A 42 3.48 16.27 1.33
CA THR A 42 2.41 15.27 1.33
C THR A 42 2.80 14.05 2.16
N ILE A 43 1.92 13.57 3.04
CA ILE A 43 2.05 12.27 3.72
C ILE A 43 1.23 11.24 2.95
N GLY A 44 1.87 10.14 2.56
CA GLY A 44 1.23 8.94 2.01
C GLY A 44 1.14 7.85 3.06
N PHE A 45 -0.07 7.50 3.47
CA PHE A 45 -0.32 6.36 4.32
C PHE A 45 -0.39 5.08 3.47
N GLU A 46 0.44 4.09 3.79
CA GLU A 46 0.53 2.86 3.01
C GLU A 46 -0.48 1.80 3.48
N ASN A 47 -1.25 1.20 2.57
CA ASN A 47 -2.19 0.14 2.96
C ASN A 47 -1.45 -1.08 3.52
N ALA A 48 -1.93 -1.60 4.66
CA ALA A 48 -1.38 -2.78 5.29
C ALA A 48 -1.92 -4.09 4.67
N GLY A 49 -1.18 -5.17 4.86
CA GLY A 49 -1.57 -6.51 4.41
C GLY A 49 -2.58 -7.24 5.30
N ARG A 50 -3.46 -6.57 6.06
CA ARG A 50 -4.37 -7.22 7.05
C ARG A 50 -3.62 -7.87 8.23
N ASP A 51 -2.60 -7.20 8.77
CA ASP A 51 -2.03 -7.54 10.09
C ASP A 51 -2.97 -6.96 11.17
N PRO A 52 -3.58 -7.78 12.05
CA PRO A 52 -4.53 -7.30 13.07
C PRO A 52 -3.89 -6.35 14.09
N ARG A 53 -2.55 -6.30 14.16
CA ARG A 53 -1.83 -5.35 15.01
C ARG A 53 -1.69 -3.98 14.37
N SER A 54 -1.78 -3.87 13.05
CA SER A 54 -1.65 -2.58 12.34
C SER A 54 -2.98 -1.82 12.36
N TYR A 55 -2.94 -0.49 12.42
CA TYR A 55 -4.12 0.34 12.21
C TYR A 55 -3.85 1.54 11.31
N PRO A 56 -4.58 1.70 10.19
CA PRO A 56 -5.52 0.77 9.58
C PRO A 56 -4.93 -0.61 9.26
N SER A 57 -5.71 -1.65 9.53
CA SER A 57 -5.32 -3.04 9.27
C SER A 57 -5.58 -3.43 7.81
N ASP A 58 -6.63 -2.89 7.20
CA ASP A 58 -6.99 -3.14 5.80
C ASP A 58 -7.39 -1.86 5.04
N VAL A 59 -7.69 -2.03 3.75
CA VAL A 59 -8.00 -0.91 2.85
C VAL A 59 -9.28 -0.18 3.23
N GLU A 60 -10.26 -0.85 3.84
CA GLU A 60 -11.53 -0.23 4.22
C GLU A 60 -11.34 0.69 5.41
N GLU A 61 -10.64 0.21 6.46
CA GLU A 61 -10.25 1.09 7.58
C GLU A 61 -9.41 2.27 7.10
N LEU A 62 -8.51 2.04 6.13
CA LEU A 62 -7.69 3.10 5.55
C LEU A 62 -8.54 4.09 4.78
N LYS A 63 -9.50 3.62 3.99
CA LYS A 63 -10.45 4.46 3.28
C LYS A 63 -11.18 5.39 4.25
N PHE A 64 -11.78 4.87 5.33
CA PHE A 64 -12.44 5.73 6.32
C PHE A 64 -11.50 6.80 6.88
N LEU A 65 -10.25 6.46 7.15
CA LEU A 65 -9.25 7.40 7.64
C LEU A 65 -8.88 8.46 6.61
N LEU A 66 -8.72 8.10 5.33
CA LEU A 66 -8.36 9.02 4.25
C LEU A 66 -9.48 10.00 3.88
N TYR A 67 -10.75 9.58 4.03
CA TYR A 67 -11.89 10.45 3.76
C TYR A 67 -12.19 11.41 4.90
N ASP A 68 -11.90 11.03 6.14
CA ASP A 68 -12.14 11.88 7.32
C ASP A 68 -11.03 12.91 7.54
N LEU A 69 -9.79 12.60 7.15
CA LEU A 69 -8.64 13.47 7.41
C LEU A 69 -8.27 14.30 6.18
N GLU A 70 -8.48 15.60 6.27
CA GLU A 70 -8.10 16.55 5.23
C GLU A 70 -6.59 16.47 4.92
N GLY A 71 -6.25 16.45 3.63
CA GLY A 71 -4.86 16.37 3.17
C GLY A 71 -4.25 14.96 3.22
N ALA A 72 -4.96 13.96 3.76
CA ALA A 72 -4.49 12.59 3.80
C ALA A 72 -4.45 11.96 2.39
N LYS A 73 -3.28 11.47 2.02
CA LYS A 73 -3.03 10.71 0.79
C LYS A 73 -2.56 9.31 1.12
N MET A 74 -2.52 8.45 0.12
CA MET A 74 -2.03 7.09 0.27
C MET A 74 -0.88 6.76 -0.66
N THR A 75 -0.04 5.85 -0.18
CA THR A 75 0.79 5.01 -1.03
C THR A 75 0.05 3.71 -1.21
N PHE A 76 -0.34 3.38 -2.44
CA PHE A 76 -0.99 2.10 -2.71
C PHE A 76 0.09 1.04 -2.93
N ASP A 77 0.28 0.15 -1.97
CA ASP A 77 1.13 -1.01 -2.11
C ASP A 77 0.33 -2.21 -2.64
N VAL A 78 0.74 -2.68 -3.82
CA VAL A 78 0.09 -3.79 -4.54
C VAL A 78 0.32 -5.14 -3.83
N GLY A 79 1.50 -5.36 -3.25
CA GLY A 79 1.84 -6.61 -2.60
C GLY A 79 1.11 -6.81 -1.27
N HIS A 80 1.00 -5.75 -0.47
CA HIS A 80 0.15 -5.69 0.71
C HIS A 80 -1.31 -5.93 0.36
N ALA A 81 -1.83 -5.31 -0.72
CA ALA A 81 -3.20 -5.52 -1.16
C ALA A 81 -3.46 -6.99 -1.55
N HIS A 82 -2.49 -7.65 -2.20
CA HIS A 82 -2.55 -9.09 -2.46
C HIS A 82 -2.58 -9.91 -1.17
N LEU A 83 -1.70 -9.62 -0.20
CA LEU A 83 -1.68 -10.31 1.09
C LEU A 83 -3.00 -10.15 1.85
N ALA A 84 -3.54 -8.93 1.89
CA ALA A 84 -4.83 -8.66 2.52
C ALA A 84 -5.95 -9.49 1.88
N ALA A 85 -6.00 -9.53 0.54
CA ALA A 85 -6.98 -10.32 -0.20
C ALA A 85 -6.82 -11.84 0.04
N ARG A 86 -5.59 -12.36 0.09
CA ARG A 86 -5.30 -13.77 0.39
C ARG A 86 -5.71 -14.14 1.81
N ARG A 87 -5.40 -13.30 2.80
CA ARG A 87 -5.80 -13.48 4.20
C ARG A 87 -7.31 -13.40 4.39
N ALA A 88 -8.02 -12.72 3.50
CA ALA A 88 -9.48 -12.73 3.43
C ALA A 88 -10.07 -13.93 2.67
N GLY A 89 -9.25 -14.89 2.22
CA GLY A 89 -9.69 -16.10 1.50
C GLY A 89 -9.80 -15.95 -0.03
N GLY A 90 -9.37 -14.81 -0.58
CA GLY A 90 -9.40 -14.54 -2.02
C GLY A 90 -8.40 -15.42 -2.80
N LYS A 91 -8.83 -15.94 -3.96
CA LYS A 91 -7.96 -16.68 -4.89
C LYS A 91 -7.49 -15.81 -6.05
N ALA A 92 -8.41 -15.12 -6.71
CA ALA A 92 -8.12 -14.21 -7.83
C ALA A 92 -8.03 -12.76 -7.33
N THR A 93 -6.90 -12.39 -6.73
CA THR A 93 -6.76 -11.09 -6.05
C THR A 93 -6.66 -9.90 -7.01
N GLY A 94 -6.19 -10.10 -8.25
CA GLY A 94 -5.90 -9.01 -9.18
C GLY A 94 -7.09 -8.07 -9.44
N PHE A 95 -8.30 -8.63 -9.62
CA PHE A 95 -9.51 -7.83 -9.80
C PHE A 95 -10.00 -7.14 -8.52
N VAL A 96 -9.76 -7.77 -7.36
CA VAL A 96 -10.06 -7.14 -6.06
C VAL A 96 -9.17 -5.91 -5.87
N ILE A 97 -7.87 -6.06 -6.14
CA ILE A 97 -6.89 -4.96 -6.05
C ILE A 97 -7.24 -3.85 -7.07
N ALA A 98 -7.60 -4.22 -8.29
CA ALA A 98 -8.05 -3.27 -9.31
C ALA A 98 -9.27 -2.45 -8.86
N GLY A 99 -10.23 -3.08 -8.19
CA GLY A 99 -11.39 -2.40 -7.60
C GLY A 99 -10.98 -1.37 -6.54
N GLN A 100 -10.09 -1.76 -5.63
CA GLN A 100 -9.55 -0.88 -4.59
C GLN A 100 -8.82 0.34 -5.19
N ILE A 101 -8.04 0.15 -6.26
CA ILE A 101 -7.36 1.24 -6.95
C ILE A 101 -8.38 2.25 -7.53
N LYS A 102 -9.44 1.75 -8.18
CA LYS A 102 -10.49 2.60 -8.76
C LYS A 102 -11.25 3.39 -7.70
N GLU A 103 -11.54 2.74 -6.58
CA GLU A 103 -12.22 3.35 -5.44
C GLU A 103 -11.37 4.43 -4.77
N MET A 104 -10.10 4.16 -4.56
CA MET A 104 -9.18 5.03 -3.85
C MET A 104 -8.51 6.10 -4.71
N ARG A 105 -8.86 6.19 -6.01
CA ARG A 105 -8.18 7.01 -7.04
C ARG A 105 -7.85 8.45 -6.62
N LYS A 106 -8.70 9.10 -5.82
CA LYS A 106 -8.51 10.51 -5.39
C LYS A 106 -7.43 10.68 -4.32
N HIS A 107 -7.11 9.61 -3.60
CA HIS A 107 -6.16 9.61 -2.49
C HIS A 107 -4.80 9.03 -2.89
N ILE A 108 -4.71 8.23 -3.96
CA ILE A 108 -3.45 7.61 -4.41
C ILE A 108 -2.47 8.71 -4.85
N ALA A 109 -1.37 8.85 -4.11
CA ALA A 109 -0.28 9.73 -4.45
C ALA A 109 0.90 8.94 -5.02
N HIS A 110 1.28 7.82 -4.40
CA HIS A 110 2.31 6.88 -4.87
C HIS A 110 1.75 5.48 -5.04
N VAL A 111 2.41 4.66 -5.86
CA VAL A 111 2.15 3.23 -5.97
C VAL A 111 3.46 2.46 -5.74
N HIS A 112 3.47 1.57 -4.76
CA HIS A 112 4.53 0.60 -4.56
C HIS A 112 4.16 -0.71 -5.27
N VAL A 113 5.14 -1.28 -5.96
CA VAL A 113 4.97 -2.44 -6.83
C VAL A 113 6.02 -3.48 -6.49
N HIS A 114 5.56 -4.58 -5.91
CA HIS A 114 6.33 -5.79 -5.73
C HIS A 114 5.39 -7.00 -5.79
N ASP A 115 5.98 -8.17 -5.89
CA ASP A 115 5.28 -9.45 -5.93
C ASP A 115 5.47 -10.23 -4.62
N ASN A 116 4.60 -11.20 -4.38
CA ASN A 116 4.73 -12.19 -3.32
C ASN A 116 3.85 -13.41 -3.60
N HIS A 117 4.04 -14.48 -2.83
CA HIS A 117 3.29 -15.75 -2.97
C HIS A 117 2.00 -15.79 -2.13
N GLY A 118 1.55 -14.65 -1.61
CA GLY A 118 0.31 -14.56 -0.83
C GLY A 118 0.38 -15.10 0.60
N LYS A 119 1.57 -15.48 1.07
CA LYS A 119 1.80 -15.98 2.44
C LYS A 119 2.52 -14.94 3.31
N THR A 120 3.61 -14.42 2.77
CA THR A 120 4.53 -13.47 3.40
C THR A 120 4.80 -12.31 2.47
N ASP A 121 5.33 -11.24 3.03
CA ASP A 121 5.63 -10.02 2.30
C ASP A 121 7.00 -10.12 1.64
N ASP A 122 7.04 -10.84 0.53
CA ASP A 122 8.30 -11.33 -0.06
C ASP A 122 9.11 -10.24 -0.78
N HIS A 123 8.51 -9.09 -1.12
CA HIS A 123 9.14 -8.00 -1.88
C HIS A 123 9.89 -8.46 -3.14
N LEU A 124 9.28 -9.35 -3.92
CA LEU A 124 9.88 -9.92 -5.13
C LEU A 124 9.68 -9.02 -6.35
N PRO A 125 10.56 -9.11 -7.38
CA PRO A 125 10.30 -8.45 -8.66
C PRO A 125 8.96 -8.91 -9.29
N PRO A 126 8.16 -8.02 -9.89
CA PRO A 126 6.86 -8.37 -10.49
C PRO A 126 6.89 -9.59 -11.42
N GLY A 127 6.01 -10.56 -11.23
CA GLY A 127 5.95 -11.82 -11.97
C GLY A 127 6.97 -12.88 -11.51
N ASP A 128 7.64 -12.69 -10.37
CA ASP A 128 8.35 -13.79 -9.66
C ASP A 128 7.47 -14.43 -8.56
N GLY A 129 6.29 -13.89 -8.27
CA GLY A 129 5.31 -14.41 -7.30
C GLY A 129 3.99 -14.83 -7.95
N GLU A 130 2.88 -14.64 -7.23
CA GLU A 130 1.55 -15.11 -7.63
C GLU A 130 0.59 -13.98 -8.08
N ILE A 131 1.01 -12.72 -8.06
CA ILE A 131 0.11 -11.60 -8.38
C ILE A 131 -0.20 -11.54 -9.88
N ASP A 132 -1.49 -11.61 -10.25
CA ASP A 132 -1.94 -11.25 -11.60
C ASP A 132 -2.00 -9.72 -11.73
N PHE A 133 -0.94 -9.14 -12.28
CA PHE A 133 -0.82 -7.70 -12.44
C PHE A 133 -1.66 -7.10 -13.58
N ARG A 134 -2.20 -7.90 -14.50
CA ARG A 134 -2.92 -7.37 -15.68
C ARG A 134 -4.08 -6.43 -15.28
N PRO A 135 -5.07 -6.88 -14.47
CA PRO A 135 -6.16 -6.00 -14.05
C PRO A 135 -5.69 -4.80 -13.22
N ILE A 136 -4.56 -4.92 -12.52
CA ILE A 136 -3.98 -3.87 -11.68
C ILE A 136 -3.40 -2.76 -12.54
N VAL A 137 -2.60 -3.12 -13.55
CA VAL A 137 -2.02 -2.19 -14.53
C VAL A 137 -3.12 -1.46 -15.29
N ASP A 138 -4.15 -2.19 -15.72
CA ASP A 138 -5.29 -1.61 -16.42
C ASP A 138 -6.02 -0.62 -15.51
N ALA A 139 -6.27 -0.95 -14.24
CA ALA A 139 -6.89 -0.03 -13.29
C ALA A 139 -6.07 1.24 -13.05
N ILE A 140 -4.74 1.13 -12.90
CA ILE A 140 -3.84 2.29 -12.73
C ILE A 140 -3.91 3.22 -13.95
N LYS A 141 -3.96 2.64 -15.16
CA LYS A 141 -4.10 3.40 -16.40
C LYS A 141 -5.49 4.04 -16.53
N ASP A 142 -6.54 3.29 -16.22
CA ASP A 142 -7.94 3.74 -16.29
C ASP A 142 -8.20 4.97 -15.40
N ILE A 143 -7.58 5.01 -14.22
CA ILE A 143 -7.72 6.18 -13.32
C ILE A 143 -6.84 7.36 -13.75
N GLY A 144 -6.06 7.23 -14.83
CA GLY A 144 -5.17 8.27 -15.34
C GLY A 144 -3.99 8.57 -14.41
N TYR A 145 -3.54 7.59 -13.62
CA TYR A 145 -2.44 7.81 -12.68
C TYR A 145 -1.14 8.13 -13.41
N ASN A 146 -0.53 9.26 -13.05
CA ASN A 146 0.70 9.79 -13.66
C ASN A 146 1.81 10.05 -12.63
N GLY A 147 1.66 9.53 -11.41
CA GLY A 147 2.66 9.63 -10.36
C GLY A 147 3.73 8.55 -10.43
N LEU A 148 4.51 8.41 -9.35
CA LEU A 148 5.63 7.47 -9.28
C LEU A 148 5.15 6.03 -9.03
N LEU A 149 5.66 5.12 -9.85
CA LEU A 149 5.65 3.68 -9.61
C LEU A 149 7.00 3.29 -9.02
N ILE A 150 7.01 2.81 -7.77
CA ILE A 150 8.23 2.45 -7.05
C ILE A 150 8.31 0.93 -6.96
N ALA A 151 9.41 0.35 -7.44
CA ALA A 151 9.71 -1.06 -7.20
C ALA A 151 10.27 -1.22 -5.77
N GLU A 152 9.46 -1.71 -4.84
CA GLU A 152 9.86 -1.92 -3.45
C GLU A 152 10.34 -3.36 -3.24
N LEU A 153 11.65 -3.57 -3.36
CA LEU A 153 12.24 -4.91 -3.45
C LEU A 153 13.20 -5.21 -2.32
N TRP A 154 13.23 -6.47 -1.87
CA TRP A 154 14.11 -6.92 -0.81
C TRP A 154 14.93 -8.13 -1.22
N ASN A 155 16.24 -7.93 -1.42
CA ASN A 155 17.20 -9.03 -1.49
C ASN A 155 18.60 -8.55 -1.06
N PRO A 156 18.93 -8.65 0.24
CA PRO A 156 20.20 -8.11 0.76
C PRO A 156 21.44 -8.82 0.19
N LYS A 157 21.29 -10.04 -0.33
CA LYS A 157 22.40 -10.78 -0.94
C LYS A 157 22.67 -10.38 -2.40
N LYS A 158 21.70 -9.75 -3.07
CA LYS A 158 21.73 -9.48 -4.52
C LYS A 158 21.13 -8.12 -4.88
N ILE A 159 21.44 -7.08 -4.11
CA ILE A 159 20.79 -5.77 -4.17
C ILE A 159 20.77 -5.19 -5.59
N PHE A 160 21.93 -5.11 -6.27
CA PHE A 160 22.04 -4.55 -7.61
C PHE A 160 21.29 -5.37 -8.68
N GLU A 161 21.41 -6.69 -8.63
CA GLU A 161 20.73 -7.61 -9.56
C GLU A 161 19.22 -7.50 -9.41
N THR A 162 18.73 -7.51 -8.16
CA THR A 162 17.30 -7.38 -7.84
C THR A 162 16.76 -6.02 -8.27
N GLY A 163 17.47 -4.93 -7.99
CA GLY A 163 17.07 -3.59 -8.42
C GLY A 163 16.98 -3.46 -9.95
N LYS A 164 17.99 -3.95 -10.68
CA LYS A 164 18.00 -3.94 -12.15
C LYS A 164 16.84 -4.75 -12.73
N ARG A 165 16.65 -5.99 -12.25
CA ARG A 165 15.53 -6.86 -12.67
C ARG A 165 14.19 -6.19 -12.36
N GLY A 166 14.05 -5.62 -11.18
CA GLY A 166 12.87 -4.86 -10.76
C GLY A 166 12.49 -3.77 -11.75
N LEU A 167 13.45 -2.91 -12.09
CA LEU A 167 13.25 -1.82 -13.04
C LEU A 167 12.84 -2.34 -14.43
N GLU A 168 13.55 -3.33 -14.97
CA GLU A 168 13.24 -3.93 -16.28
C GLU A 168 11.83 -4.52 -16.32
N LYS A 169 11.45 -5.24 -15.26
CA LYS A 169 10.12 -5.84 -15.15
C LYS A 169 9.03 -4.80 -15.01
N LEU A 170 9.25 -3.74 -14.22
CA LEU A 170 8.30 -2.65 -14.05
C LEU A 170 8.08 -1.88 -15.37
N LYS A 171 9.16 -1.57 -16.08
CA LYS A 171 9.10 -0.98 -17.42
C LYS A 171 8.28 -1.83 -18.39
N ARG A 172 8.54 -3.15 -18.43
CA ARG A 172 7.79 -4.08 -19.27
C ARG A 172 6.32 -4.15 -18.89
N LEU A 173 6.03 -4.23 -17.59
CA LEU A 173 4.67 -4.37 -17.06
C LEU A 173 3.80 -3.17 -17.42
N PHE A 174 4.35 -1.96 -17.27
CA PHE A 174 3.61 -0.72 -17.57
C PHE A 174 3.77 -0.25 -19.01
N ARG A 175 4.66 -0.86 -19.79
CA ARG A 175 5.06 -0.47 -21.15
C ARG A 175 5.70 0.93 -21.19
N ILE A 176 6.58 1.18 -20.24
CA ILE A 176 7.36 2.42 -20.13
C ILE A 176 8.71 2.19 -20.83
N THR A 177 9.02 3.02 -21.82
CA THR A 177 10.28 3.01 -22.59
C THR A 177 11.46 3.47 -21.73
#